data_AF-A0A938VTK3-F1
#
_entry.id   AF-A0A938VTK3-F1
#
_cell.length_a   1.000
_cell.length_b   1.000
_cell.length_c   1.000
_cell.angle_alpha   90.00
_cell.angle_beta   90.00
_cell.angle_gamma   90.00
#
_symmetry.space_group_name_H-M   'P 1'
#
loop_
_entity.id
_entity.type
_entity.pdbx_description
1 polymer ?
#
loop_
_entity_poly.entity_id
_entity_poly.type
_entity_poly.pdbx_seq_one_letter_code
_entity_poly.pdbx_strand_id
1 'polypeptide(L)'
;KPLGSLLMIEDISEEKRMKGTMARYMDPAIADQLMATGKEVLGGNISEASVLFSDVRSFTTLTESLGAQGTVGLLNEYFTLMVDCLQKEGGMLDKFIGDAIMAIFGLPLPREDDADRSVRAGIGMLQELDRFNAARKERGMMAIDMGLGINTDEIVSGNIGSPKRMNYTVIGDGVNLAARLETACKQYGAKMLVSDATVKKLKGTYRMREADRVVVKGKTEPVVIFECLDYHTDKTFPNPMEVINHFKDGLGKYRKQEWDKAKAAFGEALKAHAGDKLSKIYIERCDYFQKNSPGEKWDGVWVMKEK
;
A
#
# COMPACT_ATOMS: atom_id res chain seq x y z
N LYS A 1 63.36 -6.04 28.82
CA LYS A 1 62.45 -6.32 27.68
C LYS A 1 61.42 -5.19 27.65
N PRO A 2 61.40 -4.29 26.65
CA PRO A 2 60.29 -3.34 26.58
C PRO A 2 59.06 -4.10 26.05
N LEU A 3 57.94 -4.06 26.79
CA LEU A 3 56.64 -4.37 26.22
C LEU A 3 56.30 -3.22 25.28
N GLY A 4 56.39 -3.46 23.98
CA GLY A 4 55.84 -2.55 22.99
C GLY A 4 54.32 -2.58 23.05
N SER A 5 53.68 -1.43 23.19
CA SER A 5 52.25 -1.26 22.99
C SER A 5 51.99 -0.97 21.51
N LEU A 6 51.15 -1.79 20.88
CA LEU A 6 50.64 -1.58 19.53
C LEU A 6 49.36 -0.73 19.61
N LEU A 7 49.40 0.48 19.09
CA LEU A 7 48.21 1.31 18.93
C LEU A 7 47.65 1.09 17.52
N MET A 8 46.58 0.30 17.40
CA MET A 8 45.82 0.15 16.16
C MET A 8 44.85 1.32 16.05
N ILE A 9 45.03 2.18 15.05
CA ILE A 9 44.05 3.20 14.65
C ILE A 9 43.38 2.65 13.40
N GLU A 10 42.21 2.03 13.55
CA GLU A 10 41.35 1.69 12.41
C GLU A 10 40.64 2.96 11.94
N ASP A 11 40.66 3.22 10.64
CA ASP A 11 39.97 4.36 10.04
C ASP A 11 38.46 4.05 9.91
N ILE A 12 37.75 4.23 11.02
CA ILE A 12 36.29 4.08 11.12
C ILE A 12 35.56 5.08 10.19
N SER A 13 36.26 6.12 9.70
CA SER A 13 35.69 7.18 8.85
C SER A 13 35.35 6.69 7.45
N GLU A 14 36.22 5.87 6.84
CA GLU A 14 35.97 5.30 5.51
C GLU A 14 34.84 4.27 5.55
N GLU A 15 34.83 3.38 6.54
CA GLU A 15 33.77 2.37 6.69
C GLU A 15 32.41 3.03 6.95
N LYS A 16 32.35 4.06 7.82
CA LYS A 16 31.12 4.84 8.04
C LYS A 16 30.67 5.61 6.81
N ARG A 17 31.60 6.18 6.02
CA ARG A 17 31.29 6.89 4.78
C ARG A 17 30.80 5.93 3.69
N MET A 18 31.40 4.73 3.60
CA MET A 18 30.98 3.68 2.69
C MET A 18 29.60 3.15 3.08
N LYS A 19 29.36 2.83 4.36
CA LYS A 19 28.04 2.48 4.90
C LYS A 19 27.01 3.59 4.62
N GLY A 20 27.35 4.84 4.89
CA GLY A 20 26.46 5.98 4.65
C GLY A 20 26.15 6.23 3.17
N THR A 21 27.05 5.86 2.26
CA THR A 21 26.81 5.92 0.81
C THR A 21 25.99 4.73 0.35
N MET A 22 26.33 3.51 0.79
CA MET A 22 25.59 2.28 0.46
C MET A 22 24.14 2.35 0.97
N ALA A 23 23.91 2.83 2.19
CA ALA A 23 22.57 3.03 2.76
C ALA A 23 21.67 4.01 1.97
N ARG A 24 22.23 4.83 1.06
CA ARG A 24 21.43 5.66 0.14
C ARG A 24 20.95 4.90 -1.09
N TYR A 25 21.60 3.78 -1.41
CA TYR A 25 21.33 2.96 -2.60
C TYR A 25 20.77 1.57 -2.26
N MET A 26 20.76 1.19 -0.98
CA MET A 26 20.19 -0.06 -0.49
C MET A 26 19.61 0.12 0.92
N ASP A 27 18.63 -0.70 1.27
CA ASP A 27 18.06 -0.67 2.62
C ASP A 27 19.13 -0.96 3.69
N PRO A 28 19.17 -0.21 4.81
CA PRO A 28 20.13 -0.41 5.88
C PRO A 28 20.16 -1.85 6.42
N ALA A 29 19.01 -2.52 6.50
CA ALA A 29 18.95 -3.89 7.00
C ALA A 29 19.66 -4.88 6.07
N ILE A 30 19.61 -4.64 4.75
CA ILE A 30 20.35 -5.43 3.75
C ILE A 30 21.84 -5.11 3.79
N ALA A 31 22.20 -3.83 3.94
CA ALA A 31 23.60 -3.42 4.09
C ALA A 31 24.25 -4.08 5.31
N ASP A 32 23.56 -4.06 6.46
CA ASP A 32 24.03 -4.69 7.70
C ASP A 32 24.16 -6.21 7.55
N GLN A 33 23.19 -6.87 6.90
CA GLN A 33 23.26 -8.32 6.66
C GLN A 33 24.41 -8.70 5.73
N LEU A 34 24.66 -7.94 4.66
CA LEU A 34 25.79 -8.18 3.75
C LEU A 34 27.13 -7.98 4.47
N MET A 35 27.26 -6.92 5.28
CA MET A 35 28.47 -6.66 6.05
C MET A 35 28.72 -7.75 7.11
N ALA A 36 27.67 -8.28 7.74
CA ALA A 36 27.78 -9.30 8.77
C ALA A 36 28.10 -10.70 8.20
N THR A 37 27.55 -11.06 7.04
CA THR A 37 27.64 -12.42 6.51
C THR A 37 28.72 -12.62 5.46
N GLY A 38 29.18 -11.54 4.80
CA GLY A 38 30.23 -11.59 3.77
C GLY A 38 29.90 -12.48 2.55
N LYS A 39 28.66 -12.95 2.44
CA LYS A 39 28.20 -13.85 1.37
C LYS A 39 27.16 -13.14 0.54
N GLU A 40 27.40 -13.09 -0.77
CA GLU A 40 26.32 -12.98 -1.75
C GLU A 40 25.44 -14.23 -1.58
N VAL A 41 24.33 -14.11 -0.86
CA VAL A 41 23.32 -15.17 -0.85
C VAL A 41 22.67 -15.15 -2.23
N LEU A 42 23.28 -15.88 -3.17
CA LEU A 42 22.72 -16.20 -4.47
C LEU A 42 21.65 -17.27 -4.26
N GLY A 43 20.41 -16.94 -4.59
CA GLY A 43 19.25 -17.81 -4.37
C GLY A 43 18.15 -17.09 -3.58
N GLY A 44 16.90 -17.40 -3.95
CA GLY A 44 15.72 -16.84 -3.29
C GLY A 44 15.27 -17.71 -2.12
N ASN A 45 14.97 -17.10 -0.98
CA ASN A 45 14.28 -17.74 0.13
C ASN A 45 12.79 -17.44 0.04
N ILE A 46 11.96 -18.47 0.19
CA ILE A 46 10.52 -18.28 0.39
C ILE A 46 10.33 -17.74 1.80
N SER A 47 9.67 -16.61 1.91
CA SER A 47 9.37 -15.98 3.19
C SER A 47 8.03 -15.30 3.09
N GLU A 48 7.28 -15.34 4.18
CA GLU A 48 6.05 -14.59 4.29
C GLU A 48 6.37 -13.13 4.57
N ALA A 49 5.71 -12.22 3.85
CA ALA A 49 5.88 -10.79 4.06
C ALA A 49 4.63 -10.01 3.68
N SER A 50 4.46 -8.83 4.27
CA SER A 50 3.46 -7.86 3.87
C SER A 50 4.06 -6.88 2.87
N VAL A 51 3.51 -6.84 1.67
CA VAL A 51 3.94 -5.96 0.58
C VAL A 51 2.99 -4.78 0.48
N LEU A 52 3.55 -3.57 0.50
CA LEU A 52 2.84 -2.31 0.30
C LEU A 52 3.27 -1.71 -1.03
N PHE A 53 2.30 -1.42 -1.88
CA PHE A 53 2.47 -0.59 -3.08
C PHE A 53 1.77 0.75 -2.88
N SER A 54 2.41 1.81 -3.34
CA SER A 54 1.81 3.13 -3.43
C SER A 54 2.08 3.75 -4.78
N ASP A 55 1.13 4.50 -5.32
CA ASP A 55 1.33 5.29 -6.53
C ASP A 55 0.64 6.67 -6.43
N VAL A 56 1.21 7.68 -7.08
CA VAL A 56 0.65 9.04 -7.10
C VAL A 56 -0.42 9.15 -8.19
N ARG A 57 -1.60 9.63 -7.80
CA ARG A 57 -2.71 9.78 -8.74
C ARG A 57 -2.50 10.97 -9.66
N SER A 58 -2.78 10.75 -10.93
CA SER A 58 -2.69 11.79 -11.98
C SER A 58 -1.31 12.45 -12.04
N PHE A 59 -0.25 11.70 -11.75
CA PHE A 59 1.11 12.19 -11.72
C PHE A 59 1.58 12.79 -13.05
N THR A 60 1.21 12.19 -14.19
CA THR A 60 1.50 12.77 -15.52
C THR A 60 0.99 14.21 -15.65
N THR A 61 -0.27 14.46 -15.28
CA THR A 61 -0.87 15.79 -15.32
C THR A 61 -0.17 16.76 -14.35
N LEU A 62 0.23 16.27 -13.18
CA LEU A 62 0.97 17.06 -12.20
C LEU A 62 2.34 17.49 -12.74
N THR A 63 3.10 16.56 -13.34
CA THR A 63 4.46 16.82 -13.85
C THR A 63 4.49 17.70 -15.10
N GLU A 64 3.49 17.59 -15.97
CA GLU A 64 3.33 18.50 -17.12
C GLU A 64 3.26 19.97 -16.70
N SER A 65 2.64 20.26 -15.56
CA SER A 65 2.51 21.63 -15.03
C SER A 65 3.78 22.14 -14.32
N LEU A 66 4.62 21.25 -13.78
CA LEU A 66 5.77 21.60 -12.94
C LEU A 66 7.08 21.71 -13.72
N GLY A 67 7.15 21.10 -14.91
CA GLY A 67 8.40 20.91 -15.64
C GLY A 67 9.38 19.95 -14.94
N ALA A 68 10.52 19.68 -15.59
CA ALA A 68 11.45 18.64 -15.13
C ALA A 68 12.06 18.94 -13.75
N GLN A 69 12.55 20.16 -13.52
CA GLN A 69 13.18 20.53 -12.24
C GLN A 69 12.16 20.56 -11.10
N GLY A 70 10.95 21.10 -11.34
CA GLY A 70 9.88 21.11 -10.35
C GLY A 70 9.41 19.69 -10.00
N THR A 71 9.35 18.80 -10.98
CA THR A 71 9.03 17.38 -10.79
C THR A 71 10.04 16.67 -9.89
N VAL A 72 11.34 16.86 -10.14
CA VAL A 72 12.39 16.24 -9.31
C VAL A 72 12.36 16.77 -7.88
N GLY A 73 12.18 18.09 -7.70
CA GLY A 73 12.03 18.69 -6.37
C GLY A 73 10.84 18.11 -5.62
N LEU A 74 9.69 17.98 -6.29
CA LEU A 74 8.49 17.38 -5.73
C LEU A 74 8.71 15.92 -5.32
N LEU A 75 9.27 15.10 -6.22
CA LEU A 75 9.51 13.68 -5.94
C LEU A 75 10.44 13.48 -4.75
N ASN A 76 11.51 14.27 -4.65
CA ASN A 76 12.42 14.17 -3.51
C ASN A 76 11.73 14.50 -2.18
N GLU A 77 10.92 15.55 -2.15
CA GLU A 77 10.16 15.94 -0.94
C GLU A 77 9.12 14.87 -0.57
N TYR A 78 8.34 14.41 -1.56
CA TYR A 78 7.35 13.36 -1.39
C TYR A 78 7.98 12.04 -0.91
N PHE A 79 9.01 11.54 -1.59
CA PHE A 79 9.68 10.29 -1.21
C PHE A 79 10.32 10.36 0.17
N THR A 80 10.90 11.50 0.55
CA THR A 80 11.43 11.67 1.92
C THR A 80 10.33 11.43 2.96
N LEU A 81 9.18 12.09 2.82
CA LEU A 81 8.06 11.94 3.76
C LEU A 81 7.50 10.51 3.79
N MET A 82 7.34 9.89 2.62
CA MET A 82 6.78 8.54 2.52
C MET A 82 7.74 7.49 3.10
N VAL A 83 9.03 7.59 2.80
CA VAL A 83 10.06 6.68 3.33
C VAL A 83 10.18 6.82 4.85
N ASP A 84 10.10 8.03 5.40
CA ASP A 84 10.09 8.24 6.85
C ASP A 84 8.93 7.51 7.52
N CYS A 85 7.74 7.48 6.88
CA CYS A 85 6.59 6.72 7.39
C CYS A 85 6.83 5.21 7.38
N LEU A 86 7.42 4.68 6.30
CA LEU A 86 7.78 3.27 6.19
C LEU A 86 8.81 2.88 7.26
N GLN A 87 9.87 3.68 7.42
CA GLN A 87 10.96 3.41 8.36
C GLN A 87 10.54 3.51 9.83
N LYS A 88 9.61 4.41 10.17
CA LYS A 88 9.03 4.48 11.53
C LYS A 88 8.39 3.17 11.96
N GLU A 89 7.76 2.47 11.02
CA GLU A 89 7.21 1.14 11.22
C GLU A 89 8.21 0.04 10.84
N GLY A 90 9.48 0.37 10.56
CA GLY A 90 10.57 -0.51 10.16
C GLY A 90 10.30 -1.34 8.90
N GLY A 91 9.50 -0.82 7.98
CA GLY A 91 9.38 -1.35 6.64
C GLY A 91 10.66 -1.09 5.84
N MET A 92 11.02 -2.06 5.02
CA MET A 92 12.12 -1.96 4.07
C MET A 92 11.60 -1.32 2.77
N LEU A 93 12.30 -0.29 2.31
CA LEU A 93 12.06 0.24 0.95
C LEU A 93 12.72 -0.71 -0.05
N ASP A 94 11.94 -1.34 -0.93
CA ASP A 94 12.48 -2.24 -1.96
C ASP A 94 12.92 -1.45 -3.19
N LYS A 95 12.02 -0.65 -3.79
CA LYS A 95 12.38 0.27 -4.88
C LYS A 95 11.33 1.37 -5.11
N PHE A 96 11.76 2.39 -5.84
CA PHE A 96 10.89 3.33 -6.54
C PHE A 96 10.63 2.84 -7.97
N ILE A 97 9.40 3.03 -8.46
CA ILE A 97 8.98 2.69 -9.83
C ILE A 97 8.31 3.92 -10.44
N GLY A 98 9.11 4.84 -10.98
CA GLY A 98 8.59 6.17 -11.34
C GLY A 98 8.25 6.95 -10.07
N ASP A 99 6.97 7.29 -9.90
CA ASP A 99 6.36 7.90 -8.71
C ASP A 99 5.81 6.89 -7.70
N ALA A 100 5.79 5.61 -8.08
CA ALA A 100 5.34 4.54 -7.20
C ALA A 100 6.43 4.08 -6.20
N ILE A 101 5.97 3.62 -5.04
CA ILE A 101 6.79 3.09 -3.95
C ILE A 101 6.41 1.64 -3.71
N MET A 102 7.41 0.77 -3.64
CA MET A 102 7.26 -0.61 -3.18
C MET A 102 8.02 -0.80 -1.88
N ALA A 103 7.31 -1.25 -0.84
CA ALA A 103 7.85 -1.49 0.48
C ALA A 103 7.43 -2.85 1.03
N ILE A 104 8.24 -3.38 1.93
CA ILE A 104 8.12 -4.75 2.42
C ILE A 104 8.26 -4.76 3.95
N PHE A 105 7.39 -5.51 4.60
CA PHE A 105 7.44 -5.77 6.04
C PHE A 105 7.61 -7.27 6.25
N GLY A 106 8.54 -7.62 7.12
CA GLY A 106 8.92 -9.01 7.41
C GLY A 106 10.18 -9.51 6.73
N LEU A 107 10.83 -8.64 5.96
CA LEU A 107 12.13 -8.89 5.36
C LEU A 107 13.08 -7.72 5.61
N PRO A 108 14.41 -7.99 5.73
CA PRO A 108 15.01 -9.31 5.90
C PRO A 108 14.77 -9.92 7.30
N LEU A 109 14.20 -9.13 8.22
CA LEU A 109 13.96 -9.51 9.61
C LEU A 109 12.45 -9.64 9.87
N PRO A 110 11.89 -10.86 9.92
CA PRO A 110 10.47 -11.08 10.17
C PRO A 110 10.07 -10.72 11.60
N ARG A 111 8.86 -10.19 11.76
CA ARG A 111 8.21 -9.93 13.05
C ARG A 111 6.77 -10.40 13.02
N GLU A 112 6.24 -10.79 14.16
CA GLU A 112 4.86 -11.30 14.19
C GLU A 112 3.78 -10.24 13.94
N ASP A 113 4.13 -8.94 13.96
CA ASP A 113 3.22 -7.82 13.73
C ASP A 113 3.46 -7.12 12.38
N ASP A 114 4.11 -7.78 11.41
CA ASP A 114 4.42 -7.20 10.10
C ASP A 114 3.19 -6.72 9.33
N ALA A 115 2.07 -7.45 9.43
CA ALA A 115 0.79 -7.04 8.85
C ALA A 115 0.31 -5.72 9.47
N ASP A 116 0.34 -5.60 10.81
CA ASP A 116 -0.01 -4.38 11.52
C ASP A 116 0.91 -3.21 11.17
N ARG A 117 2.23 -3.45 11.13
CA ARG A 117 3.24 -2.44 10.76
C ARG A 117 3.00 -1.91 9.35
N SER A 118 2.65 -2.78 8.41
CA SER A 118 2.33 -2.37 7.03
C SER A 118 1.09 -1.47 6.96
N VAL A 119 0.03 -1.80 7.72
CA VAL A 119 -1.20 -1.01 7.78
C VAL A 119 -0.95 0.33 8.49
N ARG A 120 -0.24 0.34 9.62
CA ARG A 120 0.14 1.59 10.31
C ARG A 120 1.01 2.49 9.44
N ALA A 121 1.93 1.92 8.68
CA ALA A 121 2.75 2.70 7.74
C ALA A 121 1.88 3.35 6.66
N GLY A 122 0.96 2.59 6.05
CA GLY A 122 0.00 3.14 5.08
C GLY A 122 -0.91 4.23 5.66
N ILE A 123 -1.39 4.07 6.89
CA ILE A 123 -2.13 5.11 7.62
C ILE A 123 -1.26 6.37 7.80
N GLY A 124 -0.02 6.19 8.25
CA GLY A 124 0.93 7.28 8.44
C GLY A 124 1.25 8.03 7.14
N MET A 125 1.44 7.31 6.03
CA MET A 125 1.68 7.89 4.71
C MET A 125 0.51 8.78 4.27
N LEU A 126 -0.74 8.34 4.44
CA LEU A 126 -1.91 9.13 4.08
C LEU A 126 -2.09 10.37 4.97
N GLN A 127 -1.85 10.24 6.27
CA GLN A 127 -1.90 11.36 7.21
C GLN A 127 -0.80 12.40 6.93
N GLU A 128 0.41 11.94 6.60
CA GLU A 128 1.52 12.83 6.25
C GLU A 128 1.29 13.50 4.90
N LEU A 129 0.69 12.80 3.92
CA LEU A 129 0.28 13.39 2.66
C LEU A 129 -0.76 14.51 2.87
N ASP A 130 -1.73 14.33 3.76
CA ASP A 130 -2.71 15.36 4.08
C ASP A 130 -2.05 16.61 4.69
N ARG A 131 -1.05 16.45 5.57
CA ARG A 131 -0.24 17.56 6.12
C ARG A 131 0.58 18.24 5.03
N PHE A 132 1.23 17.45 4.18
CA PHE A 132 2.00 17.97 3.06
C PHE A 132 1.11 18.79 2.13
N ASN A 133 -0.07 18.29 1.78
CA ASN A 133 -1.03 18.99 0.95
C ASN A 133 -1.55 20.30 1.56
N ALA A 134 -1.72 20.37 2.88
CA ALA A 134 -2.08 21.61 3.55
C ALA A 134 -1.01 22.70 3.33
N ALA A 135 0.27 22.36 3.56
CA ALA A 135 1.39 23.27 3.32
C ALA A 135 1.55 23.64 1.83
N ARG A 136 1.32 22.69 0.92
CA ARG A 136 1.32 22.96 -0.53
C ARG A 136 0.24 23.97 -0.92
N LYS A 137 -0.97 23.82 -0.37
CA LYS A 137 -2.11 24.69 -0.65
C LYS A 137 -1.88 26.11 -0.16
N GLU A 138 -1.25 26.29 1.00
CA GLU A 138 -0.84 27.61 1.51
C GLU A 138 0.14 28.31 0.56
N ARG A 139 0.96 27.55 -0.15
CA ARG A 139 1.89 28.03 -1.18
C ARG A 139 1.26 28.17 -2.57
N GLY A 140 -0.06 27.98 -2.70
CA GLY A 140 -0.76 28.03 -3.99
C GLY A 140 -0.45 26.87 -4.94
N MET A 141 0.11 25.77 -4.43
CA MET A 141 0.44 24.59 -5.22
C MET A 141 -0.69 23.55 -5.22
N MET A 142 -0.76 22.75 -6.29
CA MET A 142 -1.74 21.67 -6.40
C MET A 142 -1.48 20.57 -5.36
N ALA A 143 -2.57 20.09 -4.77
CA ALA A 143 -2.56 18.94 -3.87
C ALA A 143 -2.34 17.64 -4.66
N ILE A 144 -1.79 16.66 -3.96
CA ILE A 144 -1.42 15.35 -4.47
C ILE A 144 -2.35 14.32 -3.85
N ASP A 145 -2.71 13.29 -4.60
CA ASP A 145 -3.47 12.15 -4.08
C ASP A 145 -2.71 10.86 -4.37
N MET A 146 -2.95 9.81 -3.59
CA MET A 146 -2.24 8.54 -3.72
C MET A 146 -3.18 7.34 -3.55
N GLY A 147 -2.82 6.21 -4.16
CA GLY A 147 -3.37 4.89 -3.87
C GLY A 147 -2.40 4.08 -3.03
N LEU A 148 -2.92 3.16 -2.21
CA LEU A 148 -2.16 2.21 -1.41
C LEU A 148 -2.78 0.81 -1.50
N GLY A 149 -1.98 -0.18 -1.87
CA GLY A 149 -2.37 -1.58 -1.90
C GLY A 149 -1.49 -2.41 -0.98
N ILE A 150 -2.10 -3.18 -0.06
CA ILE A 150 -1.37 -4.00 0.90
C ILE A 150 -1.81 -5.47 0.80
N ASN A 151 -0.86 -6.38 0.63
CA ASN A 151 -1.11 -7.81 0.64
C ASN A 151 -0.03 -8.57 1.41
N THR A 152 -0.44 -9.57 2.20
CA THR A 152 0.46 -10.50 2.88
C THR A 152 0.40 -11.84 2.17
N ASP A 153 1.55 -12.38 1.79
CA ASP A 153 1.65 -13.67 1.09
C ASP A 153 3.05 -14.29 1.27
N GLU A 154 3.18 -15.55 0.86
CA GLU A 154 4.50 -16.16 0.66
C GLU A 154 5.13 -15.59 -0.62
N ILE A 155 6.32 -15.01 -0.48
CA ILE A 155 7.06 -14.39 -1.59
C ILE A 155 8.50 -14.91 -1.61
N VAL A 156 9.12 -14.90 -2.79
CA VAL A 156 10.53 -15.26 -2.95
C VAL A 156 11.37 -14.00 -2.81
N SER A 157 12.27 -13.97 -1.83
CA SER A 157 13.19 -12.87 -1.56
C SER A 157 14.63 -13.27 -1.84
N GLY A 158 15.41 -12.43 -2.52
CA GLY A 158 16.83 -12.72 -2.73
C GLY A 158 17.51 -11.78 -3.71
N ASN A 159 18.80 -12.01 -3.96
CA ASN A 159 19.55 -11.30 -4.97
C ASN A 159 19.15 -11.78 -6.37
N ILE A 160 18.37 -10.98 -7.08
CA ILE A 160 17.82 -11.30 -8.41
C ILE A 160 18.36 -10.29 -9.41
N GLY A 161 18.88 -10.77 -10.54
CA GLY A 161 19.43 -9.93 -11.59
C GLY A 161 20.42 -10.65 -12.49
N SER A 162 21.35 -9.89 -13.07
CA SER A 162 22.46 -10.43 -13.88
C SER A 162 23.76 -10.37 -13.08
N PRO A 163 24.81 -11.11 -13.45
CA PRO A 163 26.12 -11.04 -12.77
C PRO A 163 26.71 -9.62 -12.70
N LYS A 164 26.28 -8.70 -13.57
CA LYS A 164 26.74 -7.30 -13.59
C LYS A 164 25.85 -6.35 -12.78
N ARG A 165 24.64 -6.78 -12.39
CA ARG A 165 23.64 -5.97 -11.69
C ARG A 165 22.69 -6.89 -10.93
N MET A 166 22.92 -7.00 -9.63
CA MET A 166 22.08 -7.72 -8.68
C MET A 166 21.31 -6.72 -7.82
N ASN A 167 20.02 -6.98 -7.61
CA ASN A 167 19.21 -6.27 -6.64
C ASN A 167 18.62 -7.29 -5.66
N TYR A 168 18.74 -7.03 -4.36
CA TYR A 168 17.91 -7.75 -3.40
C TYR A 168 16.47 -7.29 -3.61
N THR A 169 15.58 -8.21 -3.97
CA THR A 169 14.17 -7.86 -4.21
C THR A 169 13.27 -9.07 -4.01
N VAL A 170 11.97 -8.84 -4.08
CA VAL A 170 10.96 -9.89 -3.93
C VAL A 170 10.15 -10.09 -5.20
N ILE A 171 9.79 -11.35 -5.45
CA ILE A 171 8.93 -11.76 -6.55
C ILE A 171 7.87 -12.74 -6.06
N GLY A 172 6.71 -12.73 -6.69
CA GLY A 172 5.62 -13.66 -6.38
C GLY A 172 4.25 -13.09 -6.73
N ASP A 173 3.26 -13.97 -6.79
CA ASP A 173 1.88 -13.56 -7.05
C ASP A 173 1.33 -12.62 -5.98
N GLY A 174 1.79 -12.76 -4.74
CA GLY A 174 1.43 -11.86 -3.64
C GLY A 174 1.89 -10.42 -3.85
N VAL A 175 3.06 -10.22 -4.48
CA VAL A 175 3.57 -8.89 -4.87
C VAL A 175 2.67 -8.27 -5.94
N ASN A 176 2.30 -9.06 -6.94
CA ASN A 176 1.41 -8.63 -8.02
C ASN A 176 0.00 -8.27 -7.49
N LEU A 177 -0.49 -8.98 -6.47
CA LEU A 177 -1.77 -8.65 -5.83
C LEU A 177 -1.71 -7.29 -5.13
N ALA A 178 -0.67 -7.00 -4.34
CA ALA A 178 -0.52 -5.69 -3.70
C ALA A 178 -0.56 -4.54 -4.72
N ALA A 179 0.19 -4.65 -5.82
CA ALA A 179 0.16 -3.67 -6.91
C ALA A 179 -1.23 -3.51 -7.55
N ARG A 180 -1.97 -4.62 -7.73
CA ARG A 180 -3.35 -4.55 -8.25
C ARG A 180 -4.31 -3.90 -7.28
N LEU A 181 -4.14 -4.09 -5.97
CA LEU A 181 -4.95 -3.43 -4.95
C LEU A 181 -4.73 -1.93 -4.94
N GLU A 182 -3.48 -1.48 -5.09
CA GLU A 182 -3.15 -0.06 -5.28
C GLU A 182 -3.96 0.48 -6.46
N THR A 183 -3.84 -0.13 -7.63
CA THR A 183 -4.51 0.35 -8.85
C THR A 183 -6.04 0.32 -8.70
N ALA A 184 -6.58 -0.68 -8.00
CA ALA A 184 -8.01 -0.82 -7.73
C ALA A 184 -8.54 0.29 -6.80
N CYS A 185 -7.70 0.96 -6.01
CA CYS A 185 -8.13 2.05 -5.13
C CYS A 185 -8.94 3.11 -5.90
N LYS A 186 -8.52 3.44 -7.14
CA LYS A 186 -9.23 4.39 -8.00
C LYS A 186 -10.66 3.94 -8.31
N GLN A 187 -10.82 2.66 -8.63
CA GLN A 187 -12.12 2.09 -9.04
C GLN A 187 -13.12 2.06 -7.89
N TYR A 188 -12.63 1.84 -6.66
CA TYR A 188 -13.45 1.81 -5.45
C TYR A 188 -13.59 3.18 -4.77
N GLY A 189 -12.91 4.21 -5.28
CA GLY A 189 -12.85 5.52 -4.64
C GLY A 189 -12.15 5.52 -3.28
N ALA A 190 -11.46 4.43 -2.93
CA ALA A 190 -10.70 4.25 -1.71
C ALA A 190 -9.30 4.85 -1.84
N LYS A 191 -8.60 5.09 -0.73
CA LYS A 191 -7.17 5.44 -0.74
C LYS A 191 -6.25 4.29 -0.34
N MET A 192 -6.74 3.36 0.49
CA MET A 192 -5.98 2.20 0.93
C MET A 192 -6.84 0.94 0.88
N LEU A 193 -6.44 -0.01 0.04
CA LEU A 193 -7.03 -1.34 -0.06
C LEU A 193 -6.08 -2.40 0.51
N VAL A 194 -6.65 -3.30 1.30
CA VAL A 194 -5.93 -4.33 2.04
C VAL A 194 -6.55 -5.69 1.71
N SER A 195 -5.74 -6.70 1.45
CA SER A 195 -6.25 -8.04 1.18
C SER A 195 -6.78 -8.73 2.44
N ASP A 196 -7.70 -9.68 2.25
CA ASP A 196 -8.15 -10.59 3.31
C ASP A 196 -7.01 -11.32 4.04
N ALA A 197 -5.95 -11.70 3.30
CA ALA A 197 -4.79 -12.36 3.87
C ALA A 197 -4.06 -11.46 4.90
N THR A 198 -3.93 -10.17 4.60
CA THR A 198 -3.39 -9.19 5.56
C THR A 198 -4.36 -8.98 6.72
N VAL A 199 -5.66 -8.77 6.46
CA VAL A 199 -6.67 -8.50 7.50
C VAL A 199 -6.73 -9.63 8.53
N LYS A 200 -6.66 -10.90 8.08
CA LYS A 200 -6.63 -12.08 8.98
C LYS A 200 -5.43 -12.14 9.91
N LYS A 201 -4.36 -11.39 9.63
CA LYS A 201 -3.12 -11.37 10.42
C LYS A 201 -2.97 -10.12 11.29
N LEU A 202 -3.89 -9.18 11.18
CA LEU A 202 -3.89 -8.00 12.04
C LEU A 202 -4.15 -8.43 13.49
N LYS A 203 -3.29 -7.97 14.39
CA LYS A 203 -3.43 -8.12 15.84
C LYS A 203 -4.12 -6.89 16.46
N GLY A 204 -3.98 -5.73 15.83
CA GLY A 204 -4.63 -4.48 16.21
C GLY A 204 -6.09 -4.41 15.75
N THR A 205 -6.80 -3.42 16.29
CA THR A 205 -8.16 -3.08 15.84
C THR A 205 -8.08 -1.90 14.88
N TYR A 206 -8.62 -2.10 13.68
CA TYR A 206 -8.63 -1.08 12.63
C TYR A 206 -10.04 -0.86 12.09
N ARG A 207 -10.37 0.37 11.71
CA ARG A 207 -11.64 0.68 11.03
C ARG A 207 -11.56 0.20 9.58
N MET A 208 -11.99 -1.04 9.35
CA MET A 208 -11.99 -1.69 8.04
C MET A 208 -13.44 -1.89 7.55
N ARG A 209 -13.67 -1.73 6.26
CA ARG A 209 -14.90 -2.22 5.59
C ARG A 209 -14.56 -3.16 4.44
N GLU A 210 -15.31 -4.23 4.31
CA GLU A 210 -15.23 -5.08 3.12
C GLU A 210 -15.65 -4.26 1.90
N ALA A 211 -14.72 -4.02 0.97
CA ALA A 211 -14.96 -3.16 -0.17
C ALA A 211 -15.56 -3.94 -1.35
N ASP A 212 -15.01 -5.12 -1.67
CA ASP A 212 -15.54 -6.01 -2.70
C ASP A 212 -14.88 -7.41 -2.64
N ARG A 213 -15.28 -8.30 -3.55
CA ARG A 213 -14.56 -9.52 -3.94
C ARG A 213 -14.01 -9.35 -5.35
N VAL A 214 -12.70 -9.45 -5.52
CA VAL A 214 -12.04 -9.28 -6.81
C VAL A 214 -11.44 -10.60 -7.30
N VAL A 215 -11.68 -10.93 -8.56
CA VAL A 215 -11.00 -12.07 -9.21
C VAL A 215 -9.71 -11.56 -9.83
N VAL A 216 -8.60 -12.09 -9.33
CA VAL A 216 -7.27 -11.75 -9.80
C VAL A 216 -7.03 -12.55 -11.08
N LYS A 217 -6.71 -11.88 -12.21
CA LYS A 217 -6.34 -12.57 -13.46
C LYS A 217 -5.27 -13.62 -13.18
N GLY A 218 -5.58 -14.90 -13.42
CA GLY A 218 -4.71 -16.05 -13.15
C GLY A 218 -5.10 -16.90 -11.93
N LYS A 219 -5.96 -16.40 -11.02
CA LYS A 219 -6.52 -17.16 -9.89
C LYS A 219 -8.01 -17.44 -10.11
N THR A 220 -8.46 -18.62 -9.70
CA THR A 220 -9.87 -19.04 -9.78
C THR A 220 -10.70 -18.58 -8.59
N GLU A 221 -10.06 -18.33 -7.44
CA GLU A 221 -10.75 -17.92 -6.22
C GLU A 221 -10.79 -16.39 -6.08
N PRO A 222 -11.98 -15.79 -5.83
CA PRO A 222 -12.09 -14.37 -5.52
C PRO A 222 -11.38 -14.02 -4.21
N VAL A 223 -10.63 -12.93 -4.22
CA VAL A 223 -9.99 -12.37 -3.03
C VAL A 223 -10.90 -11.28 -2.46
N VAL A 224 -11.24 -11.38 -1.19
CA VAL A 224 -11.94 -10.30 -0.48
C VAL A 224 -10.95 -9.16 -0.23
N ILE A 225 -11.39 -7.93 -0.48
CA ILE A 225 -10.58 -6.73 -0.26
C ILE A 225 -11.29 -5.82 0.72
N PHE A 226 -10.50 -5.13 1.54
CA PHE A 226 -10.97 -4.24 2.59
C PHE A 226 -10.44 -2.84 2.34
N GLU A 227 -11.26 -1.84 2.57
CA GLU A 227 -10.80 -0.46 2.68
C GLU A 227 -10.53 -0.14 4.15
N CYS A 228 -9.35 0.42 4.41
CA CYS A 228 -9.01 0.95 5.71
C CYS A 228 -9.39 2.43 5.80
N LEU A 229 -10.07 2.81 6.88
CA LEU A 229 -10.56 4.17 7.13
C LEU A 229 -9.80 4.89 8.24
N ASP A 230 -8.75 4.27 8.81
CA ASP A 230 -8.09 4.80 10.01
C ASP A 230 -7.27 6.07 9.79
N TYR A 231 -6.94 6.39 8.55
CA TYR A 231 -6.30 7.65 8.20
C TYR A 231 -7.27 8.84 8.28
N HIS A 232 -8.59 8.60 8.31
CA HIS A 232 -9.58 9.65 8.42
C HIS A 232 -9.71 10.21 9.84
N THR A 233 -10.08 11.50 9.87
CA THR A 233 -10.54 12.21 11.06
C THR A 233 -12.06 12.35 11.03
N ASP A 234 -12.66 12.73 12.16
CA ASP A 234 -14.11 12.97 12.23
C ASP A 234 -14.60 14.05 11.25
N LYS A 235 -13.70 14.94 10.81
CA LYS A 235 -14.01 15.96 9.80
C LYS A 235 -14.00 15.40 8.38
N THR A 236 -13.08 14.49 8.08
CA THR A 236 -12.91 13.96 6.71
C THR A 236 -13.81 12.76 6.45
N PHE A 237 -14.16 11.99 7.49
CA PHE A 237 -15.08 10.86 7.41
C PHE A 237 -15.92 10.77 8.70
N PRO A 238 -17.03 11.53 8.78
CA PRO A 238 -17.93 11.49 9.93
C PRO A 238 -18.65 10.14 10.04
N ASN A 239 -19.00 9.76 11.27
CA ASN A 239 -19.82 8.58 11.59
C ASN A 239 -19.32 7.27 10.94
N PRO A 240 -18.01 6.93 11.04
CA PRO A 240 -17.45 5.81 10.28
C PRO A 240 -18.15 4.48 10.58
N MET A 241 -18.53 4.22 11.83
CA MET A 241 -19.19 2.98 12.21
C MET A 241 -20.60 2.84 11.60
N GLU A 242 -21.35 3.94 11.48
CA GLU A 242 -22.67 3.92 10.82
C GLU A 242 -22.51 3.60 9.34
N VAL A 243 -21.56 4.27 8.68
CA VAL A 243 -21.24 4.02 7.26
C VAL A 243 -20.82 2.56 7.06
N ILE A 244 -19.90 2.03 7.88
CA ILE A 244 -19.43 0.64 7.80
C ILE A 244 -20.60 -0.34 7.96
N ASN A 245 -21.46 -0.12 8.96
CA ASN A 245 -22.58 -1.03 9.24
C ASN A 245 -23.65 -1.01 8.14
N HIS A 246 -24.05 0.18 7.68
CA HIS A 246 -25.01 0.32 6.59
C HIS A 246 -24.44 -0.19 5.26
N PHE A 247 -23.16 0.05 4.99
CA PHE A 247 -22.50 -0.48 3.81
C PHE A 247 -22.44 -2.01 3.83
N LYS A 248 -22.08 -2.61 4.98
CA LYS A 248 -22.06 -4.07 5.16
C LYS A 248 -23.44 -4.70 4.92
N ASP A 249 -24.48 -4.07 5.45
CA ASP A 249 -25.86 -4.49 5.22
C ASP A 249 -26.27 -4.38 3.74
N GLY A 250 -25.93 -3.27 3.09
CA GLY A 250 -26.13 -3.06 1.66
C GLY A 250 -25.40 -4.09 0.80
N LEU A 251 -24.15 -4.40 1.12
CA LEU A 251 -23.34 -5.41 0.43
C LEU A 251 -23.94 -6.81 0.56
N GLY A 252 -24.47 -7.16 1.74
CA GLY A 252 -25.19 -8.41 1.96
C GLY A 252 -26.44 -8.55 1.09
N LYS A 253 -27.23 -7.46 0.98
CA LYS A 253 -28.43 -7.40 0.13
C LYS A 253 -28.09 -7.39 -1.37
N TYR A 254 -27.04 -6.67 -1.75
CA TYR A 254 -26.50 -6.61 -3.11
C TYR A 254 -26.15 -8.01 -3.62
N ARG A 255 -25.44 -8.81 -2.81
CA ARG A 255 -25.07 -10.19 -3.17
C ARG A 255 -26.26 -11.14 -3.28
N LYS A 256 -27.37 -10.83 -2.61
CA LYS A 256 -28.65 -11.55 -2.73
C LYS A 256 -29.53 -11.04 -3.88
N GLN A 257 -29.02 -10.09 -4.68
CA GLN A 257 -29.76 -9.44 -5.77
C GLN A 257 -31.00 -8.67 -5.29
N GLU A 258 -31.05 -8.29 -4.02
CA GLU A 258 -32.14 -7.49 -3.42
C GLU A 258 -31.89 -5.99 -3.66
N TRP A 259 -31.88 -5.58 -4.94
CA TRP A 259 -31.35 -4.29 -5.40
C TRP A 259 -31.95 -3.07 -4.70
N ASP A 260 -33.28 -2.98 -4.59
CA ASP A 260 -33.91 -1.81 -3.95
C ASP A 260 -33.57 -1.70 -2.46
N LYS A 261 -33.49 -2.85 -1.77
CA LYS A 261 -33.10 -2.87 -0.36
C LYS A 261 -31.60 -2.56 -0.20
N ALA A 262 -30.77 -3.02 -1.12
CA ALA A 262 -29.34 -2.71 -1.14
C ALA A 262 -29.14 -1.20 -1.32
N LYS A 263 -29.82 -0.59 -2.30
CA LYS A 263 -29.82 0.87 -2.52
C LYS A 263 -30.28 1.64 -1.29
N ALA A 264 -31.34 1.18 -0.61
CA ALA A 264 -31.81 1.81 0.62
C ALA A 264 -30.72 1.81 1.71
N ALA A 265 -30.03 0.67 1.92
CA ALA A 265 -28.95 0.57 2.90
C ALA A 265 -27.74 1.45 2.55
N PHE A 266 -27.31 1.47 1.28
CA PHE A 266 -26.27 2.41 0.83
C PHE A 266 -26.71 3.88 0.95
N GLY A 267 -28.01 4.15 0.78
CA GLY A 267 -28.62 5.45 1.02
C GLY A 267 -28.48 5.90 2.48
N GLU A 268 -28.69 5.01 3.45
CA GLU A 268 -28.45 5.32 4.87
C GLU A 268 -26.96 5.58 5.15
N ALA A 269 -26.05 4.82 4.52
CA ALA A 269 -24.61 5.10 4.61
C ALA A 269 -24.27 6.51 4.08
N LEU A 270 -24.93 6.95 3.00
CA LEU A 270 -24.76 8.31 2.45
C LEU A 270 -25.40 9.41 3.29
N LYS A 271 -26.41 9.10 4.13
CA LYS A 271 -26.90 10.06 5.12
C LYS A 271 -25.87 10.28 6.23
N ALA A 272 -25.22 9.20 6.68
CA ALA A 272 -24.16 9.27 7.68
C ALA A 272 -22.91 9.99 7.14
N HIS A 273 -22.55 9.74 5.87
CA HIS A 273 -21.49 10.45 5.15
C HIS A 273 -21.80 10.61 3.65
N ALA A 274 -22.27 11.80 3.25
CA ALA A 274 -22.61 12.09 1.85
C ALA A 274 -21.42 12.06 0.87
N GLY A 275 -20.20 12.12 1.40
CA GLY A 275 -18.95 12.04 0.63
C GLY A 275 -18.54 10.62 0.26
N ASP A 276 -19.20 9.58 0.81
CA ASP A 276 -18.76 8.20 0.62
C ASP A 276 -18.89 7.73 -0.83
N LYS A 277 -17.75 7.62 -1.52
CA LYS A 277 -17.71 7.24 -2.94
C LYS A 277 -18.12 5.79 -3.16
N LEU A 278 -17.76 4.90 -2.24
CA LEU A 278 -18.01 3.47 -2.40
C LEU A 278 -19.52 3.17 -2.36
N SER A 279 -20.27 3.76 -1.42
CA SER A 279 -21.73 3.64 -1.39
C SER A 279 -22.38 4.14 -2.68
N LYS A 280 -21.90 5.25 -3.28
CA LYS A 280 -22.41 5.76 -4.57
C LYS A 280 -22.17 4.76 -5.70
N ILE A 281 -20.95 4.23 -5.80
CA ILE A 281 -20.57 3.20 -6.78
C ILE A 281 -21.51 2.00 -6.68
N TYR A 282 -21.82 1.53 -5.47
CA TYR A 282 -22.70 0.39 -5.29
C TYR A 282 -24.17 0.69 -5.63
N ILE A 283 -24.66 1.91 -5.41
CA ILE A 283 -25.98 2.33 -5.89
C ILE A 283 -26.02 2.30 -7.43
N GLU A 284 -25.01 2.84 -8.09
CA GLU A 284 -24.90 2.80 -9.56
C GLU A 284 -24.86 1.36 -10.09
N ARG A 285 -24.11 0.47 -9.43
CA ARG A 285 -24.08 -0.97 -9.76
C ARG A 285 -25.45 -1.63 -9.57
N CYS A 286 -26.19 -1.30 -8.51
CA CYS A 286 -27.55 -1.80 -8.31
C CYS A 286 -28.47 -1.35 -9.46
N ASP A 287 -28.43 -0.07 -9.83
CA ASP A 287 -29.24 0.46 -10.93
C ASP A 287 -28.88 -0.20 -12.28
N TYR A 288 -27.60 -0.50 -12.49
CA TYR A 288 -27.14 -1.26 -13.65
C TYR A 288 -27.70 -2.69 -13.66
N PHE A 289 -27.59 -3.43 -12.56
CA PHE A 289 -28.04 -4.83 -12.48
C PHE A 289 -29.55 -4.99 -12.44
N GLN A 290 -30.31 -3.97 -12.01
CA GLN A 290 -31.76 -3.94 -12.21
C GLN A 290 -32.15 -3.99 -13.68
N LYS A 291 -31.34 -3.37 -14.56
CA LYS A 291 -31.55 -3.36 -16.02
C LYS A 291 -30.87 -4.55 -16.70
N ASN A 292 -29.79 -5.06 -16.13
CA ASN A 292 -28.92 -6.07 -16.71
C ASN A 292 -28.66 -7.21 -15.71
N SER A 293 -29.69 -8.00 -15.38
CA SER A 293 -29.58 -9.04 -14.34
C SER A 293 -28.36 -9.95 -14.56
N PRO A 294 -27.52 -10.19 -13.53
CA PRO A 294 -26.33 -11.04 -13.66
C PRO A 294 -26.66 -12.54 -13.67
N GLY A 295 -27.94 -12.91 -13.55
CA GLY A 295 -28.42 -14.28 -13.54
C GLY A 295 -28.29 -14.96 -12.18
N GLU A 296 -28.90 -16.14 -12.03
CA GLU A 296 -28.99 -16.87 -10.75
C GLU A 296 -27.64 -17.43 -10.27
N LYS A 297 -26.68 -17.64 -11.18
CA LYS A 297 -25.35 -18.20 -10.88
C LYS A 297 -24.29 -17.13 -10.59
N TRP A 298 -24.70 -15.89 -10.34
CA TRP A 298 -23.77 -14.82 -10.04
C TRP A 298 -23.11 -15.01 -8.67
N ASP A 299 -21.80 -14.93 -8.64
CA ASP A 299 -20.93 -15.12 -7.48
C ASP A 299 -20.76 -13.87 -6.61
N GLY A 300 -21.49 -12.79 -6.94
CA GLY A 300 -21.41 -11.51 -6.27
C GLY A 300 -20.22 -10.65 -6.68
N VAL A 301 -19.42 -11.09 -7.66
CA VAL A 301 -18.24 -10.37 -8.15
C VAL A 301 -18.64 -9.39 -9.24
N TRP A 302 -18.19 -8.14 -9.12
CA TRP A 302 -18.29 -7.17 -10.19
C TRP A 302 -17.18 -7.43 -11.23
N VAL A 303 -17.56 -8.00 -12.38
CA VAL A 303 -16.66 -8.13 -13.53
C VAL A 303 -16.91 -6.94 -14.45
N MET A 304 -15.97 -5.99 -14.49
CA MET A 304 -16.05 -4.89 -15.45
C MET A 304 -16.04 -5.43 -16.88
N LYS A 305 -17.04 -5.03 -17.67
CA LYS A 305 -16.98 -5.05 -19.13
C LYS A 305 -16.52 -3.68 -19.59
N GLU A 306 -15.20 -3.49 -19.65
CA GLU A 306 -14.45 -2.66 -20.62
C GLU A 306 -13.15 -2.05 -20.06
N LYS A 307 -12.27 -1.74 -21.02
CA LYS A 307 -10.82 -1.54 -20.98
C LYS A 307 -10.36 -0.24 -20.31
#